data_AF-A0A940EWB3-F1
#
_entry.id   AF-A0A940EWB3-F1
#
_cell.length_a   1.000
_cell.length_b   1.000
_cell.length_c   1.000
_cell.angle_alpha   90.00
_cell.angle_beta   90.00
_cell.angle_gamma   90.00
#
_symmetry.space_group_name_H-M   'P 1'
#
loop_
_entity.id
_entity.type
_entity.pdbx_description
1 polymer ?
#
loop_
_entity_poly.entity_id
_entity_poly.type
_entity_poly.pdbx_seq_one_letter_code
_entity_poly.pdbx_strand_id
1 'polypeptide(L)'
;MAATRSSARRRQRSVRVTVAVALLGVATVAVLLALPTQSPALLSVSSVAAVALGWAALRIVWTEVLQSRRENAADRAAAANAYRSLFTERAAEHAEFTTAMTERLAASNLSVRELQGALVQSQQLAAAEKVRAETAEAATVQAQQRVAELEKSIELLREEAAAVTDVEDLVAFDEQVAQVVKEATQDKKAKLA
;
A
#
# COMPACT_ATOMS: atom_id res chain seq x y z
N MET A 1 -13.01 -2.28 29.17
CA MET A 1 -13.50 -3.09 30.32
C MET A 1 -12.52 -4.24 30.55
N ALA A 2 -11.71 -4.17 31.60
CA ALA A 2 -10.77 -5.23 31.93
C ALA A 2 -11.53 -6.40 32.57
N ALA A 3 -11.58 -7.55 31.90
CA ALA A 3 -12.15 -8.77 32.46
C ALA A 3 -11.34 -9.19 33.68
N THR A 4 -11.97 -9.12 34.86
CA THR A 4 -11.48 -9.76 36.09
C THR A 4 -11.28 -11.24 35.83
N ARG A 5 -10.04 -11.65 35.55
CA ARG A 5 -9.66 -13.07 35.56
C ARG A 5 -9.85 -13.55 36.99
N SER A 6 -10.98 -14.19 37.28
CA SER A 6 -11.17 -14.78 38.59
C SER A 6 -10.06 -15.80 38.81
N SER A 7 -9.29 -15.60 39.88
CA SER A 7 -8.31 -16.57 40.37
C SER A 7 -9.07 -17.78 40.92
N ALA A 8 -9.55 -18.66 40.03
CA ALA A 8 -10.21 -19.93 40.34
C ALA A 8 -9.22 -20.99 40.88
N ARG A 9 -8.08 -20.58 41.47
CA ARG A 9 -7.16 -21.49 42.16
C ARG A 9 -7.59 -21.85 43.58
N ARG A 10 -8.47 -21.07 44.20
CA ARG A 10 -9.07 -21.46 45.49
C ARG A 10 -10.22 -22.43 45.22
N ARG A 11 -9.88 -23.71 45.05
CA ARG A 11 -10.87 -24.79 45.06
C ARG A 11 -11.68 -24.69 46.34
N GLN A 12 -12.97 -24.38 46.19
CA GLN A 12 -13.92 -24.39 47.29
C GLN A 12 -13.90 -25.79 47.90
N ARG A 13 -13.66 -25.88 49.22
CA ARG A 13 -13.61 -27.17 49.92
C ARG A 13 -15.03 -27.76 49.89
N SER A 14 -15.20 -28.95 49.33
CA SER A 14 -16.53 -29.56 49.22
C SER A 14 -17.03 -29.99 50.60
N VAL A 15 -18.26 -29.59 50.93
CA VAL A 15 -18.90 -29.90 52.21
C VAL A 15 -18.96 -31.42 52.43
N ARG A 16 -19.18 -32.19 51.35
CA ARG A 16 -19.21 -33.66 51.38
C ARG A 16 -17.89 -34.27 51.86
N VAL A 17 -16.75 -33.74 51.40
CA VAL A 17 -15.44 -34.20 51.86
C VAL A 17 -15.21 -33.81 53.33
N THR A 18 -15.67 -32.62 53.76
CA THR A 18 -15.58 -32.25 55.18
C THR A 18 -16.41 -33.16 56.08
N VAL A 19 -17.60 -33.58 55.65
CA VAL A 19 -18.44 -34.55 56.37
C VAL A 19 -17.76 -35.91 56.43
N ALA A 20 -17.19 -36.41 55.33
CA ALA A 20 -16.46 -37.68 55.31
C ALA A 20 -15.27 -37.67 56.29
N VAL A 21 -14.50 -36.57 56.32
CA VAL A 21 -13.40 -36.40 57.28
C VAL A 21 -13.91 -36.33 58.73
N ALA A 22 -15.03 -35.65 58.98
CA ALA A 22 -15.63 -35.60 60.31
C ALA A 22 -16.09 -36.99 60.80
N LEU A 23 -16.71 -37.80 59.92
CA LEU A 23 -17.12 -39.17 60.26
C LEU A 23 -15.92 -40.06 60.63
N LEU A 24 -14.81 -39.93 59.89
CA LEU A 24 -13.56 -40.62 60.23
C LEU A 24 -13.01 -40.15 61.57
N GLY A 25 -13.07 -38.84 61.87
CA GLY A 25 -12.66 -38.30 63.16
C GLY A 25 -13.50 -38.80 64.33
N VAL A 26 -14.82 -38.91 64.16
CA VAL A 26 -15.71 -39.47 65.18
C VAL A 26 -15.40 -40.95 65.41
N ALA A 27 -15.17 -41.72 64.34
CA ALA A 27 -14.78 -43.13 64.43
C ALA A 27 -13.47 -43.32 65.21
N THR A 28 -12.44 -42.52 64.93
CA THR A 28 -11.16 -42.62 65.62
C THR A 28 -11.26 -42.25 67.09
N VAL A 29 -11.99 -41.17 67.43
CA VAL A 29 -12.24 -40.78 68.83
C VAL A 29 -13.01 -41.86 69.57
N ALA A 30 -14.05 -42.45 68.96
CA ALA A 30 -14.82 -43.51 69.58
C ALA A 30 -13.96 -44.74 69.92
N VAL A 31 -13.07 -45.15 69.03
CA VAL A 31 -12.14 -46.27 69.28
C VAL A 31 -11.14 -45.91 70.38
N LEU A 32 -10.57 -44.69 70.37
CA LEU A 32 -9.61 -44.25 71.39
C LEU A 32 -10.23 -44.21 72.79
N LEU A 33 -11.48 -43.77 72.91
CA LEU A 33 -12.21 -43.76 74.19
C LEU A 33 -12.57 -45.17 74.68
N ALA A 34 -12.69 -46.15 73.79
CA ALA A 34 -12.98 -47.54 74.15
C ALA A 34 -11.73 -48.29 74.67
N LEU A 35 -10.51 -47.88 74.30
CA LEU A 35 -9.27 -48.54 74.74
C LEU A 35 -9.08 -48.62 76.27
N PRO A 36 -9.22 -47.54 77.05
CA PRO A 36 -8.93 -47.59 78.49
C PRO A 36 -9.96 -48.37 79.31
N THR A 37 -11.17 -48.62 78.77
CA THR A 37 -12.21 -49.36 79.52
C THR A 37 -11.96 -50.86 79.59
N GLN A 38 -11.04 -51.41 78.77
CA GLN A 38 -10.71 -52.85 78.70
C GLN A 38 -11.92 -53.79 78.53
N SER A 39 -13.08 -53.26 78.15
CA SER A 39 -14.31 -54.02 77.99
C SER A 39 -14.39 -54.61 76.58
N PRO A 40 -14.45 -55.94 76.43
CA PRO A 40 -14.49 -56.57 75.11
C PRO A 40 -15.75 -56.18 74.34
N ALA A 41 -16.89 -56.00 75.02
CA ALA A 41 -18.13 -55.59 74.37
C ALA A 41 -18.05 -54.18 73.77
N LEU A 42 -17.45 -53.22 74.49
CA LEU A 42 -17.29 -51.85 73.99
C LEU A 42 -16.28 -51.78 72.83
N LEU A 43 -15.23 -52.60 72.87
CA LEU A 43 -14.28 -52.72 71.77
C LEU A 43 -14.91 -53.34 70.51
N SER A 44 -15.72 -54.38 70.65
CA SER A 44 -16.44 -54.98 69.53
C SER A 44 -17.44 -54.00 68.90
N VAL A 45 -18.22 -53.27 69.70
CA VAL A 45 -19.17 -52.29 69.16
C VAL A 45 -18.46 -51.12 68.48
N SER A 46 -17.42 -50.57 69.10
CA SER A 46 -16.66 -49.44 68.52
C SER A 46 -15.92 -49.82 67.23
N SER A 47 -15.35 -51.03 67.15
CA SER A 47 -14.71 -51.52 65.92
C SER A 47 -15.69 -51.68 64.76
N VAL A 48 -16.87 -52.28 65.00
CA VAL A 48 -17.92 -52.40 63.97
C VAL A 48 -18.41 -51.02 63.52
N ALA A 49 -18.64 -50.11 64.48
CA ALA A 49 -19.04 -48.74 64.17
C ALA A 49 -17.97 -48.00 63.35
N ALA A 50 -16.68 -48.17 63.68
CA ALA A 50 -15.59 -47.55 62.94
C ALA A 50 -15.51 -48.06 61.49
N VAL A 51 -15.70 -49.36 61.27
CA VAL A 51 -15.75 -49.93 59.91
C VAL A 51 -16.95 -49.40 59.13
N ALA A 52 -18.13 -49.32 59.75
CA ALA A 52 -19.32 -48.77 59.11
C ALA A 52 -19.16 -47.29 58.72
N LEU A 53 -18.62 -46.47 59.62
CA LEU A 53 -18.33 -45.06 59.36
C LEU A 53 -17.24 -44.87 58.30
N GLY A 54 -16.20 -45.71 58.32
CA GLY A 54 -15.14 -45.71 57.30
C GLY A 54 -15.68 -46.06 55.91
N TRP A 55 -16.54 -47.07 55.82
CA TRP A 55 -17.21 -47.44 54.57
C TRP A 55 -18.11 -46.32 54.04
N ALA A 56 -18.90 -45.68 54.92
CA ALA A 56 -19.75 -44.55 54.55
C ALA A 56 -18.91 -43.36 54.04
N ALA A 57 -17.82 -43.01 54.73
CA ALA A 57 -16.91 -41.96 54.31
C ALA A 57 -16.27 -42.26 52.94
N LEU A 58 -15.82 -43.50 52.73
CA LEU A 58 -15.27 -43.94 51.44
C LEU A 58 -16.30 -43.81 50.31
N ARG A 59 -17.54 -44.22 50.55
CA ARG A 59 -18.61 -44.13 49.55
C ARG A 59 -18.89 -42.68 49.15
N ILE A 60 -18.96 -41.78 50.13
CA ILE A 60 -19.15 -40.34 49.89
C ILE A 60 -18.02 -39.79 49.01
N VAL A 61 -16.76 -40.00 49.42
CA VAL A 61 -15.58 -39.52 48.68
C VAL A 61 -15.54 -40.11 47.27
N TRP A 62 -15.85 -41.39 47.12
CA TRP A 62 -15.88 -42.04 45.81
C TRP A 62 -16.88 -41.40 44.86
N THR A 63 -18.12 -41.17 45.32
CA THR A 63 -19.15 -40.54 44.49
C THR A 63 -18.77 -39.11 44.11
N GLU A 64 -18.17 -38.36 45.04
CA GLU A 64 -17.72 -37.00 44.80
C GLU A 64 -16.58 -36.93 43.78
N VAL A 65 -15.61 -37.85 43.85
CA VAL A 65 -14.51 -37.92 42.87
C VAL A 65 -15.06 -38.22 41.48
N LEU A 66 -16.00 -39.15 41.36
CA LEU A 66 -16.59 -39.52 40.07
C LEU A 66 -17.42 -38.37 39.48
N GLN A 67 -18.20 -37.69 40.31
CA GLN A 67 -18.95 -36.50 39.93
C GLN A 67 -18.00 -35.38 39.48
N SER A 68 -16.98 -35.08 40.28
CA SER A 68 -16.00 -34.03 39.96
C SER A 68 -15.24 -34.33 38.68
N ARG A 69 -14.92 -35.60 38.38
CA ARG A 69 -14.32 -35.97 37.10
C ARG A 69 -15.24 -35.68 35.91
N ARG A 70 -16.54 -35.97 36.04
CA ARG A 70 -17.54 -35.68 34.99
C ARG A 70 -17.70 -34.18 34.76
N GLU A 71 -17.84 -33.42 35.84
CA GLU A 71 -17.94 -31.95 35.78
C GLU A 71 -16.70 -31.34 35.14
N ASN A 72 -15.49 -31.74 35.56
CA ASN A 72 -14.25 -31.27 34.94
C ASN A 72 -14.15 -31.62 33.44
N ALA A 73 -14.68 -32.77 33.01
CA ALA A 73 -14.71 -33.13 31.60
C ALA A 73 -15.72 -32.27 30.82
N ALA A 74 -16.91 -32.04 31.39
CA ALA A 74 -17.94 -31.17 30.83
C ALA A 74 -17.44 -29.72 30.71
N ASP A 75 -16.78 -29.19 31.73
CA ASP A 75 -16.21 -27.84 31.74
C ASP A 75 -15.14 -27.67 30.65
N ARG A 76 -14.26 -28.67 30.48
CA ARG A 76 -13.26 -28.65 29.40
C ARG A 76 -13.92 -28.71 28.03
N ALA A 77 -14.97 -29.51 27.87
CA ALA A 77 -15.72 -29.57 26.62
C ALA A 77 -16.43 -28.23 26.32
N ALA A 78 -17.05 -27.61 27.32
CA ALA A 78 -17.68 -26.30 27.21
C ALA A 78 -16.65 -25.21 26.86
N ALA A 79 -15.49 -25.21 27.52
CA ALA A 79 -14.40 -24.30 27.20
C ALA A 79 -13.87 -24.51 25.78
N ALA A 80 -13.66 -25.75 25.34
CA ALA A 80 -13.23 -26.05 23.98
C ALA A 80 -14.26 -25.59 22.93
N ASN A 81 -15.55 -25.76 23.20
CA ASN A 81 -16.62 -25.28 22.33
C ASN A 81 -16.66 -23.75 22.25
N ALA A 82 -16.51 -23.05 23.39
CA ALA A 82 -16.44 -21.59 23.44
C ALA A 82 -15.22 -21.04 22.69
N TYR A 83 -14.06 -21.68 22.82
CA TYR A 83 -12.89 -21.32 22.03
C TYR A 83 -13.13 -21.58 20.55
N ARG A 84 -13.72 -22.72 20.19
CA ARG A 84 -14.05 -23.03 18.80
C ARG A 84 -14.95 -21.96 18.18
N SER A 85 -16.02 -21.53 18.86
CA SER A 85 -16.91 -20.46 18.34
C SER A 85 -16.19 -19.13 18.16
N LEU A 86 -15.36 -18.72 19.12
CA LEU A 86 -14.57 -17.49 19.00
C LEU A 86 -13.56 -17.55 17.86
N PHE A 87 -12.92 -18.71 17.66
CA PHE A 87 -12.00 -18.92 16.55
C PHE A 87 -12.72 -18.88 15.20
N THR A 88 -13.91 -19.48 15.08
CA THR A 88 -14.68 -19.44 13.83
C THR A 88 -15.16 -18.04 13.48
N GLU A 89 -15.64 -17.28 14.47
CA GLU A 89 -16.06 -15.89 14.28
C GLU A 89 -14.88 -15.03 13.82
N ARG A 90 -13.76 -15.10 14.55
CA ARG A 90 -12.55 -14.34 14.21
C ARG A 90 -11.95 -14.73 12.87
N ALA A 91 -12.05 -16.01 12.48
CA ALA A 91 -11.59 -16.47 11.17
C ALA A 91 -12.44 -15.90 10.04
N ALA A 92 -13.76 -15.79 10.23
CA ALA A 92 -14.66 -15.15 9.27
C ALA A 92 -14.34 -13.65 9.13
N GLU A 93 -14.20 -12.94 10.25
CA GLU A 93 -13.80 -11.52 10.26
C GLU A 93 -12.45 -11.29 9.55
N HIS A 94 -11.46 -12.15 9.81
CA HIS A 94 -10.16 -12.06 9.15
C HIS A 94 -10.25 -12.33 7.65
N ALA A 95 -11.09 -13.27 7.21
CA ALA A 95 -11.29 -13.55 5.78
C ALA A 95 -11.99 -12.38 5.07
N GLU A 96 -12.99 -11.77 5.70
CA GLU A 96 -13.63 -10.55 5.18
C GLU A 96 -12.65 -9.39 5.09
N PHE A 97 -11.85 -9.17 6.15
CA PHE A 97 -10.83 -8.12 6.17
C PHE A 97 -9.77 -8.30 5.08
N THR A 98 -9.23 -9.51 4.92
CA THR A 98 -8.21 -9.76 3.89
C THR A 98 -8.78 -9.61 2.48
N THR A 99 -10.02 -10.03 2.25
CA THR A 99 -10.71 -9.86 0.97
C THR A 99 -10.90 -8.38 0.64
N ALA A 100 -11.46 -7.60 1.57
CA ALA A 100 -11.66 -6.16 1.39
C ALA A 100 -10.34 -5.40 1.17
N MET A 101 -9.28 -5.76 1.91
CA MET A 101 -7.97 -5.13 1.76
C MET A 101 -7.31 -5.48 0.43
N THR A 102 -7.47 -6.72 -0.04
CA THR A 102 -6.94 -7.16 -1.33
C THR A 102 -7.63 -6.43 -2.49
N GLU A 103 -8.95 -6.28 -2.42
CA GLU A 103 -9.73 -5.52 -3.41
C GLU A 103 -9.31 -4.04 -3.42
N ARG A 104 -9.19 -3.41 -2.25
CA ARG A 104 -8.73 -2.02 -2.14
C ARG A 104 -7.32 -1.83 -2.70
N LEU A 105 -6.42 -2.77 -2.44
CA LEU A 105 -5.05 -2.73 -2.96
C LEU A 105 -5.05 -2.89 -4.49
N ALA A 106 -5.87 -3.78 -5.04
CA ALA A 106 -6.02 -3.94 -6.49
C ALA A 106 -6.54 -2.65 -7.15
N ALA A 107 -7.58 -2.03 -6.58
CA ALA A 107 -8.11 -0.76 -7.06
C ALA A 107 -7.07 0.36 -7.01
N SER A 108 -6.32 0.47 -5.91
CA SER A 108 -5.24 1.46 -5.77
C SER A 108 -4.11 1.22 -6.77
N ASN A 109 -3.73 -0.03 -7.03
CA ASN A 109 -2.69 -0.35 -8.00
C ASN A 109 -3.12 -0.01 -9.43
N LEU A 110 -4.40 -0.24 -9.75
CA LEU A 110 -4.98 0.14 -11.03
C LEU A 110 -4.93 1.66 -11.21
N SER A 111 -5.39 2.44 -10.22
CA SER A 111 -5.33 3.90 -10.30
C SER A 111 -3.90 4.44 -10.44
N VAL A 112 -2.94 3.82 -9.75
CA VAL A 112 -1.52 4.20 -9.87
C VAL A 112 -1.03 3.94 -11.30
N ARG A 113 -1.38 2.81 -11.91
CA ARG A 113 -1.00 2.50 -13.30
C ARG A 113 -1.61 3.46 -14.31
N GLU A 114 -2.88 3.82 -14.13
CA GLU A 114 -3.55 4.80 -14.99
C GLU A 114 -2.88 6.17 -14.90
N LEU A 115 -2.60 6.64 -13.69
CA LEU A 115 -1.90 7.91 -13.48
C LEU A 115 -0.47 7.88 -14.05
N GLN A 116 0.25 6.78 -13.89
CA GLN A 116 1.58 6.60 -14.50
C GLN A 116 1.49 6.63 -16.03
N GLY A 117 0.49 5.96 -16.63
CA GLY A 117 0.26 5.98 -18.07
C GLY A 117 -0.04 7.38 -18.60
N ALA A 118 -0.95 8.11 -17.95
CA ALA A 118 -1.29 9.49 -18.30
C ALA A 118 -0.09 10.44 -18.17
N LEU A 119 0.73 10.26 -17.13
CA LEU A 119 1.94 11.05 -16.92
C LEU A 119 2.97 10.81 -18.04
N VAL A 120 3.23 9.55 -18.41
CA VAL A 120 4.12 9.22 -19.52
C VAL A 120 3.60 9.80 -20.84
N GLN A 121 2.29 9.71 -21.10
CA GLN A 121 1.69 10.30 -22.29
C GLN A 121 1.84 11.83 -22.31
N SER A 122 1.58 12.51 -21.20
CA SER A 122 1.77 13.96 -21.07
C SER A 122 3.22 14.37 -21.32
N GLN A 123 4.19 13.61 -20.79
CA GLN A 123 5.61 13.85 -21.02
C GLN A 123 5.99 13.67 -22.50
N GLN A 124 5.44 12.66 -23.18
CA GLN A 124 5.67 12.45 -24.61
C GLN A 124 5.11 13.58 -25.46
N LEU A 125 3.90 14.05 -25.17
CA LEU A 125 3.30 15.18 -25.87
C LEU A 125 4.11 16.47 -25.66
N ALA A 126 4.49 16.77 -24.41
CA ALA A 126 5.32 17.92 -24.11
C ALA A 126 6.71 17.85 -24.79
N ALA A 127 7.31 16.66 -24.87
CA ALA A 127 8.56 16.46 -25.59
C ALA A 127 8.38 16.67 -27.12
N ALA A 128 7.30 16.15 -27.70
CA ALA A 128 6.99 16.35 -29.11
C ALA A 128 6.72 17.82 -29.44
N GLU A 129 6.02 18.55 -28.57
CA GLU A 129 5.78 19.99 -28.71
C GLU A 129 7.09 20.79 -28.66
N LYS A 130 8.00 20.45 -27.74
CA LYS A 130 9.33 21.07 -27.68
C LYS A 130 10.11 20.88 -28.98
N VAL A 131 10.17 19.64 -29.49
CA VAL A 131 10.83 19.35 -30.77
C VAL A 131 10.18 20.10 -31.93
N ARG A 132 8.84 20.22 -31.94
CA ARG A 132 8.12 21.01 -32.94
C ARG A 132 8.44 22.51 -32.85
N ALA A 133 8.54 23.05 -31.63
CA ALA A 133 8.92 24.45 -31.42
C ALA A 133 10.36 24.69 -31.89
N GLU A 134 11.32 23.85 -31.50
CA GLU A 134 12.72 23.95 -31.93
C GLU A 134 12.88 23.85 -33.45
N THR A 135 12.14 22.95 -34.11
CA THR A 135 12.16 22.83 -35.57
C THR A 135 11.51 24.01 -36.28
N ALA A 136 10.41 24.56 -35.73
CA ALA A 136 9.80 25.77 -36.25
C ALA A 136 10.72 26.99 -36.10
N GLU A 137 11.38 27.14 -34.94
CA GLU A 137 12.39 28.17 -34.70
C GLU A 137 13.54 28.04 -35.70
N ALA A 138 14.10 26.84 -35.88
CA ALA A 138 15.15 26.59 -36.86
C ALA A 138 14.70 26.94 -38.29
N ALA A 139 13.47 26.61 -38.67
CA ALA A 139 12.92 26.97 -39.98
C ALA A 139 12.75 28.50 -40.15
N THR A 140 12.31 29.21 -39.10
CA THR A 140 12.22 30.68 -39.15
C THR A 140 13.58 31.35 -39.27
N VAL A 141 14.60 30.85 -38.57
CA VAL A 141 15.98 31.34 -38.68
C VAL A 141 16.52 31.09 -40.09
N GLN A 142 16.30 29.90 -40.66
CA GLN A 142 16.70 29.62 -42.05
C GLN A 142 15.96 30.51 -43.06
N ALA A 143 14.68 30.78 -42.86
CA ALA A 143 13.91 31.68 -43.72
C ALA A 143 14.44 33.12 -43.64
N GLN A 144 14.75 33.61 -42.44
CA GLN A 144 15.36 34.93 -42.24
C GLN A 144 16.74 35.04 -42.90
N GLN A 145 17.56 33.99 -42.80
CA GLN A 145 18.86 33.92 -43.49
C GLN A 145 18.69 34.02 -45.01
N ARG A 146 17.75 33.27 -45.60
CA ARG A 146 17.46 33.35 -47.03
C ARG A 146 16.94 34.72 -47.46
N VAL A 147 16.08 35.36 -46.66
CA VAL A 147 15.61 36.72 -46.93
C VAL A 147 16.79 37.69 -46.93
N ALA A 148 17.67 37.63 -45.92
CA ALA A 148 18.85 38.49 -45.85
C ALA A 148 19.84 38.24 -47.01
N GLU A 149 20.00 36.99 -47.46
CA GLU A 149 20.79 36.66 -48.65
C GLU A 149 20.17 37.22 -49.94
N LEU A 150 18.85 37.13 -50.08
CA LEU A 150 18.10 37.69 -51.21
C LEU A 150 18.11 39.23 -51.21
N GLU A 151 18.02 39.87 -50.06
CA GLU A 151 18.14 41.33 -49.93
C GLU A 151 19.53 41.80 -50.41
N LYS A 152 20.60 41.11 -49.97
CA LYS A 152 21.96 41.40 -50.45
C LYS A 152 22.11 41.20 -51.95
N SER A 153 21.53 40.13 -52.52
CA SER A 153 21.62 39.90 -53.96
C SER A 153 20.81 40.92 -54.77
N ILE A 154 19.66 41.37 -54.27
CA ILE A 154 18.89 42.48 -54.87
C ILE A 154 19.67 43.78 -54.81
N GLU A 155 20.36 44.06 -53.70
CA GLU A 155 21.19 45.26 -53.56
C GLU A 155 22.36 45.25 -54.56
N LEU A 156 23.07 44.12 -54.68
CA LEU A 156 24.11 43.94 -55.70
C LEU A 156 23.56 44.10 -57.12
N LEU A 157 22.41 43.50 -57.44
CA LEU A 157 21.77 43.66 -58.75
C LEU A 157 21.30 45.09 -59.00
N ARG A 158 20.90 45.83 -57.97
CA ARG A 158 20.58 47.26 -58.07
C ARG A 158 21.81 48.10 -58.30
N GLU A 159 22.92 47.81 -57.63
CA GLU A 159 24.20 48.48 -57.87
C GLU A 159 24.70 48.19 -59.29
N GLU A 160 24.61 46.94 -59.74
CA GLU A 160 24.94 46.55 -61.12
C GLU A 160 24.01 47.24 -62.13
N ALA A 161 22.71 47.26 -61.88
CA ALA A 161 21.75 47.98 -62.72
C ALA A 161 21.99 49.49 -62.70
N ALA A 162 22.34 50.09 -61.55
CA ALA A 162 22.69 51.50 -61.40
C ALA A 162 23.99 51.83 -62.16
N ALA A 163 24.98 50.93 -62.15
CA ALA A 163 26.18 51.05 -62.97
C ALA A 163 25.86 50.92 -64.48
N VAL A 164 24.84 50.13 -64.86
CA VAL A 164 24.34 50.06 -66.24
C VAL A 164 23.43 51.25 -66.59
N THR A 165 22.88 51.95 -65.59
CA THR A 165 22.10 53.20 -65.71
C THR A 165 22.87 54.43 -65.23
N ASP A 166 24.21 54.41 -65.31
CA ASP A 166 24.97 55.65 -65.47
C ASP A 166 24.59 56.23 -66.83
N VAL A 167 23.51 57.01 -66.82
CA VAL A 167 23.04 57.86 -67.91
C VAL A 167 24.15 58.80 -68.38
N GLU A 168 25.21 59.00 -67.59
CA GLU A 168 26.43 59.69 -68.03
C GLU A 168 27.19 58.95 -69.14
N ASP A 169 27.24 57.62 -69.17
CA ASP A 169 27.91 56.89 -70.27
C ASP A 169 27.06 56.88 -71.55
N LEU A 170 25.73 56.86 -71.44
CA LEU A 170 24.84 56.97 -72.60
C LEU A 170 24.78 58.40 -73.15
N VAL A 171 24.82 59.43 -72.30
CA VAL A 171 24.87 60.83 -72.73
C VAL A 171 26.25 61.20 -73.25
N ALA A 172 27.34 60.71 -72.66
CA ALA A 172 28.70 60.90 -73.20
C ALA A 172 28.90 60.19 -74.54
N PHE A 173 28.27 59.03 -74.74
CA PHE A 173 28.26 58.35 -76.04
C PHE A 173 27.48 59.15 -77.09
N ASP A 174 26.30 59.68 -76.77
CA ASP A 174 25.54 60.55 -77.68
C ASP A 174 26.30 61.85 -78.03
N GLU A 175 27.04 62.41 -77.07
CA GLU A 175 27.85 63.61 -77.29
C GLU A 175 29.10 63.34 -78.14
N GLN A 176 29.76 62.19 -77.98
CA GLN A 176 30.81 61.72 -78.88
C GLN A 176 30.29 61.44 -80.31
N VAL A 177 29.13 60.80 -80.44
CA VAL A 177 28.50 60.57 -81.74
C VAL A 177 28.16 61.91 -82.42
N ALA A 178 27.67 62.90 -81.67
CA ALA A 178 27.41 64.24 -82.19
C ALA A 178 28.68 64.99 -82.65
N GLN A 179 29.81 64.79 -81.98
CA GLN A 179 31.10 65.37 -82.40
C GLN A 179 31.65 64.69 -83.68
N VAL A 180 31.62 63.36 -83.76
CA VAL A 180 32.07 62.62 -84.96
C VAL A 180 31.24 63.01 -86.19
N VAL A 181 29.93 63.20 -86.03
CA VAL A 181 29.06 63.66 -87.13
C VAL A 181 29.42 65.08 -87.57
N LYS A 182 29.73 65.99 -86.63
CA LYS A 182 30.18 67.36 -86.95
C LYS A 182 31.50 67.38 -87.71
N GLU A 183 32.49 66.61 -87.29
CA GLU A 183 33.78 66.48 -87.97
C GLU A 183 33.62 65.90 -89.38
N ALA A 184 32.78 64.88 -89.55
CA ALA A 184 32.47 64.33 -90.87
C ALA A 184 31.79 65.35 -91.79
N THR A 185 30.93 66.23 -91.27
CA THR A 185 30.35 67.33 -92.06
C THR A 185 31.33 68.47 -92.37
N GLN A 186 32.32 68.73 -91.50
CA GLN A 186 33.35 69.74 -91.77
C GLN A 186 34.39 69.25 -92.80
N ASP A 187 34.80 67.98 -92.74
CA ASP A 187 35.71 67.39 -93.73
C ASP A 187 35.04 67.29 -95.12
N LYS A 188 33.71 67.13 -95.16
CA LYS A 188 32.93 67.18 -96.40
C LYS A 188 32.79 68.59 -96.99
N LYS A 189 32.82 69.65 -96.16
CA LYS A 189 32.84 71.05 -96.62
C LYS A 189 34.24 71.50 -97.06
N ALA A 190 35.30 70.97 -96.46
CA ALA A 190 36.69 71.27 -96.84
C ALA A 190 37.11 70.60 -98.16
N LYS A 191 36.44 69.52 -98.59
CA LYS A 191 36.67 68.86 -99.89
C LYS A 191 35.86 69.43 -101.07
N LEU A 192 35.10 70.51 -100.84
CA LEU A 192 34.22 71.15 -101.84
C LEU A 192 34.53 72.64 -102.10
N ALA A 193 35.67 73.13 -101.63
CA ALA A 193 36.23 74.45 -101.95
C ALA A 193 37.67 74.29 -102.44
#